data_AF-A0A397VWI6-F1
#
_entry.id   AF-A0A397VWI6-F1
#
_cell.length_a   1.000
_cell.length_b   1.000
_cell.length_c   1.000
_cell.angle_alpha   90.00
_cell.angle_beta   90.00
_cell.angle_gamma   90.00
#
_symmetry.space_group_name_H-M   'P 1'
#
loop_
_entity.id
_entity.type
_entity.pdbx_description
1 polymer ?
#
loop_
_entity_poly.entity_id
_entity_poly.type
_entity_poly.pdbx_seq_one_letter_code
_entity_poly.pdbx_strand_id
1 'polypeptide(L)'
;MSAKFVGVILLENLEASLIFELMFICDEFRLEELVKHLENYLIQTKANWLRLKFAHVYRKVFHNDNFQELQKWSIEIATKYPEKSFDNENFTSLQKDALIPLIKSDDLQMQEVNIWNYIIHWGIAQNPDLPSDIDDWSNKNFMTLKTTLQECLPYIRYFQMSSDDIVENVQPYQQILEKNLWKDISRKFMGSNRQQITSTILPPRKILQKSPLPPRVPPKYRKPEPPQLKEPFSMIINESHAVKLLHGLISKLRHIL
;
A
#
# COMPACT_ATOMS: atom_id res chain seq x y z
N MET A 1 -34.70 4.83 34.75
CA MET A 1 -33.39 4.57 35.37
C MET A 1 -32.54 3.89 34.30
N SER A 2 -31.75 4.63 33.54
CA SER A 2 -30.89 4.04 32.50
C SER A 2 -29.60 3.59 33.15
N ALA A 3 -29.42 2.27 33.28
CA ALA A 3 -28.16 1.69 33.71
C ALA A 3 -27.14 1.90 32.57
N LYS A 4 -26.16 2.80 32.77
CA LYS A 4 -24.98 2.88 31.91
C LYS A 4 -24.02 1.77 32.34
N PHE A 5 -24.03 0.63 31.65
CA PHE A 5 -22.93 -0.33 31.77
C PHE A 5 -21.75 0.17 30.92
N VAL A 6 -20.64 0.48 31.58
CA VAL A 6 -19.38 0.87 30.95
C VAL A 6 -18.63 -0.43 30.63
N GLY A 7 -18.61 -0.83 29.36
CA GLY A 7 -17.78 -1.95 28.90
C GLY A 7 -16.32 -1.51 28.80
N VAL A 8 -15.46 -2.04 29.66
CA VAL A 8 -14.00 -1.86 29.54
C VAL A 8 -13.44 -3.02 28.73
N ILE A 9 -12.91 -2.74 27.53
CA ILE A 9 -12.19 -3.73 26.73
C ILE A 9 -10.70 -3.62 27.06
N LEU A 10 -10.15 -4.63 27.73
CA LEU A 10 -8.70 -4.73 27.96
C LEU A 10 -8.01 -5.27 26.70
N LEU A 11 -7.58 -4.37 25.82
CA LEU A 11 -6.93 -4.70 24.54
C LEU A 11 -5.64 -5.52 24.70
N GLU A 12 -4.96 -5.40 25.84
CA GLU A 12 -3.67 -6.06 26.12
C GLU A 12 -3.74 -7.59 26.01
N ASN A 13 -4.87 -8.17 26.43
CA ASN A 13 -5.07 -9.62 26.45
C ASN A 13 -5.65 -10.17 25.14
N LEU A 14 -5.98 -9.30 24.18
CA LEU A 14 -6.56 -9.72 22.92
C LEU A 14 -5.47 -10.04 21.89
N GLU A 15 -5.75 -11.05 21.07
CA GLU A 15 -4.93 -11.35 19.89
C GLU A 15 -5.00 -10.20 18.88
N ALA A 16 -3.89 -9.93 18.21
CA ALA A 16 -3.82 -8.85 17.22
C ALA A 16 -4.80 -9.04 16.06
N SER A 17 -5.05 -10.29 15.65
CA SER A 17 -6.08 -10.67 14.67
C SER A 17 -7.48 -10.25 15.10
N LEU A 18 -7.83 -10.47 16.37
CA LEU A 18 -9.14 -10.10 16.91
C LEU A 18 -9.28 -8.58 17.01
N ILE A 19 -8.24 -7.87 17.43
CA ILE A 19 -8.23 -6.40 17.46
C ILE A 19 -8.39 -5.84 16.04
N PHE A 20 -7.72 -6.45 15.05
CA PHE A 20 -7.85 -6.06 13.65
C PHE A 20 -9.28 -6.29 13.14
N GLU A 21 -9.91 -7.43 13.42
CA GLU A 21 -11.31 -7.65 13.02
C GLU A 21 -12.30 -6.77 13.78
N LEU A 22 -12.06 -6.50 15.07
CA LEU A 22 -12.84 -5.58 15.88
C LEU A 22 -12.86 -4.17 15.28
N MET A 23 -11.71 -3.71 14.76
CA MET A 23 -11.60 -2.41 14.09
C MET A 23 -12.59 -2.28 12.92
N PHE A 24 -12.75 -3.32 12.08
CA PHE A 24 -13.75 -3.31 11.00
C PHE A 24 -15.18 -3.30 11.54
N ILE A 25 -15.46 -4.03 12.62
CA ILE A 25 -16.79 -4.02 13.25
C ILE A 25 -17.09 -2.62 13.80
N CYS A 26 -16.12 -1.97 14.45
CA CYS A 26 -16.27 -0.61 14.96
C CYS A 26 -16.53 0.39 13.84
N ASP A 27 -15.88 0.21 12.69
CA ASP A 27 -16.10 1.00 11.48
C ASP A 27 -17.52 0.82 10.92
N GLU A 28 -18.02 -0.41 10.83
CA GLU A 28 -19.40 -0.70 10.41
C GLU A 28 -20.44 0.00 11.31
N PHE A 29 -20.13 0.17 12.60
CA PHE A 29 -20.96 0.89 13.56
C PHE A 29 -20.66 2.39 13.67
N ARG A 30 -19.80 2.94 12.80
CA ARG A 30 -19.41 4.35 12.75
C ARG A 30 -18.82 4.86 14.08
N LEU A 31 -18.03 4.02 14.75
CA LEU A 31 -17.32 4.36 15.99
C LEU A 31 -15.92 4.89 15.67
N GLU A 32 -15.84 6.01 14.96
CA GLU A 32 -14.59 6.56 14.37
C GLU A 32 -13.46 6.75 15.40
N GLU A 33 -13.76 7.28 16.59
CA GLU A 33 -12.77 7.47 17.65
C GLU A 33 -12.17 6.13 18.13
N LEU A 34 -13.01 5.09 18.21
CA LEU A 34 -12.57 3.76 18.62
C LEU A 34 -11.75 3.10 17.52
N VAL A 35 -12.15 3.23 16.25
CA VAL A 35 -11.36 2.78 15.10
C VAL A 35 -9.96 3.37 15.15
N LYS A 36 -9.85 4.70 15.28
CA LYS A 36 -8.57 5.41 15.35
C LYS A 36 -7.72 4.94 16.53
N HIS A 37 -8.34 4.68 17.69
CA HIS A 37 -7.64 4.15 18.85
C HIS A 37 -7.08 2.74 18.58
N LEU A 38 -7.89 1.84 17.99
CA LEU A 38 -7.49 0.47 17.65
C LEU A 38 -6.37 0.44 16.61
N GLU A 39 -6.42 1.30 15.59
CA GLU A 39 -5.35 1.45 14.60
C GLU A 39 -4.02 1.80 15.27
N ASN A 40 -4.02 2.85 16.09
CA ASN A 40 -2.83 3.30 16.80
C ASN A 40 -2.30 2.22 17.76
N TYR A 41 -3.20 1.53 18.46
CA TYR A 41 -2.83 0.43 19.36
C TYR A 41 -2.14 -0.70 18.59
N LEU A 42 -2.69 -1.13 17.45
CA LEU A 42 -2.10 -2.15 16.59
C LEU A 42 -0.71 -1.74 16.09
N ILE A 43 -0.57 -0.49 15.64
CA ILE A 43 0.69 0.05 15.12
C ILE A 43 1.77 0.11 16.21
N GLN A 44 1.41 0.54 17.42
CA GLN A 44 2.38 0.75 18.50
C GLN A 44 2.75 -0.55 19.22
N THR A 45 1.79 -1.44 19.45
CA THR A 45 1.95 -2.60 20.33
C THR A 45 2.00 -3.94 19.60
N LYS A 46 1.37 -4.04 18.42
CA LYS A 46 1.26 -5.29 17.64
C LYS A 46 1.92 -5.19 16.25
N ALA A 47 2.85 -4.27 16.06
CA ALA A 47 3.55 -4.03 14.78
C ALA A 47 4.18 -5.29 14.17
N ASN A 48 4.68 -6.22 14.98
CA ASN A 48 5.27 -7.46 14.50
C ASN A 48 4.22 -8.34 13.79
N TRP A 49 3.01 -8.42 14.34
CA TRP A 49 1.90 -9.13 13.71
C TRP A 49 1.49 -8.45 12.41
N LEU A 50 1.38 -7.11 12.38
CA LEU A 50 1.08 -6.35 11.17
C LEU A 50 2.09 -6.62 10.06
N ARG A 51 3.39 -6.68 10.38
CA ARG A 51 4.45 -7.01 9.42
C ARG A 51 4.37 -8.46 8.93
N LEU A 52 4.06 -9.40 9.81
CA LEU A 52 3.90 -10.81 9.44
C LEU A 52 2.68 -11.02 8.52
N LYS A 53 1.62 -10.25 8.74
CA LYS A 53 0.37 -10.31 7.96
C LYS A 53 0.24 -9.19 6.95
N PHE A 54 1.37 -8.61 6.53
CA PHE A 54 1.40 -7.34 5.78
C PHE A 54 0.51 -7.35 4.54
N ALA A 55 0.65 -8.33 3.65
CA ALA A 55 -0.15 -8.38 2.42
C ALA A 55 -1.67 -8.43 2.70
N HIS A 56 -2.08 -9.18 3.73
CA HIS A 56 -3.48 -9.24 4.15
C HIS A 56 -3.97 -7.90 4.70
N VAL A 57 -3.18 -7.31 5.62
CA VAL A 57 -3.49 -6.00 6.22
C VAL A 57 -3.60 -4.94 5.14
N TYR A 58 -2.56 -4.81 4.30
CA TYR A 58 -2.48 -3.85 3.21
C TYR A 58 -3.72 -3.94 2.32
N ARG A 59 -4.05 -5.14 1.81
CA ARG A 59 -5.25 -5.31 0.98
C ARG A 59 -6.52 -4.87 1.70
N LYS A 60 -6.76 -5.34 2.93
CA LYS A 60 -8.01 -5.05 3.65
C LYS A 60 -8.18 -3.57 4.00
N VAL A 61 -7.12 -2.88 4.44
CA VAL A 61 -7.23 -1.47 4.87
C VAL A 61 -7.42 -0.53 3.68
N PHE A 62 -6.97 -0.90 2.48
CA PHE A 62 -7.19 -0.09 1.27
C PHE A 62 -8.55 -0.35 0.58
N HIS A 63 -9.36 -1.30 1.07
CA HIS A 63 -10.77 -1.41 0.63
C HIS A 63 -11.69 -0.39 1.31
N ASN A 64 -11.19 0.37 2.30
CA ASN A 64 -12.00 1.26 3.12
C ASN A 64 -11.19 2.50 3.53
N ASP A 65 -11.69 3.69 3.18
CA ASP A 65 -11.01 4.97 3.39
C ASP A 65 -10.93 5.40 4.87
N ASN A 66 -11.60 4.68 5.78
CA ASN A 66 -11.68 5.04 7.19
C ASN A 66 -10.44 4.63 8.00
N PHE A 67 -9.56 3.77 7.48
CA PHE A 67 -8.37 3.24 8.19
C PHE A 67 -7.10 4.03 7.86
N GLN A 68 -7.14 5.34 8.03
CA GLN A 68 -6.09 6.25 7.54
C GLN A 68 -4.72 6.03 8.19
N GLU A 69 -4.67 5.73 9.49
CA GLU A 69 -3.40 5.55 10.21
C GLU A 69 -2.71 4.25 9.77
N LEU A 70 -3.48 3.17 9.60
CA LEU A 70 -2.96 1.90 9.08
C LEU A 70 -2.61 1.98 7.60
N GLN A 71 -3.38 2.70 6.78
CA GLN A 71 -3.02 2.94 5.38
C GLN A 71 -1.69 3.69 5.27
N LYS A 72 -1.50 4.75 6.06
CA LYS A 72 -0.25 5.51 6.11
C LYS A 72 0.92 4.64 6.57
N TRP A 73 0.76 3.92 7.69
CA TRP A 73 1.76 2.98 8.17
C TRP A 73 2.12 1.93 7.11
N SER A 74 1.12 1.42 6.40
CA SER A 74 1.27 0.42 5.35
C SER A 74 2.06 0.96 4.16
N ILE A 75 1.77 2.17 3.70
CA ILE A 75 2.54 2.86 2.64
C ILE A 75 3.98 3.08 3.10
N GLU A 76 4.22 3.56 4.31
CA GLU A 76 5.58 3.78 4.83
C GLU A 76 6.42 2.50 4.88
N ILE A 77 5.81 1.35 5.17
CA ILE A 77 6.50 0.06 5.14
C ILE A 77 6.74 -0.37 3.69
N ALA A 78 5.74 -0.26 2.82
CA ALA A 78 5.83 -0.62 1.41
C ALA A 78 6.85 0.23 0.64
N THR A 79 7.02 1.51 0.99
CA THR A 79 8.00 2.38 0.34
C THR A 79 9.42 2.02 0.76
N LYS A 80 9.65 1.68 2.04
CA LYS A 80 10.97 1.30 2.57
C LYS A 80 11.41 -0.10 2.16
N TYR A 81 10.47 -1.03 2.03
CA TYR A 81 10.70 -2.44 1.73
C TYR A 81 9.78 -2.92 0.61
N PRO A 82 9.92 -2.37 -0.61
CA PRO A 82 9.00 -2.65 -1.70
C PRO A 82 8.91 -4.12 -2.07
N GLU A 83 9.98 -4.90 -1.87
CA GLU A 83 9.98 -6.35 -2.07
C GLU A 83 8.87 -7.05 -1.30
N LYS A 84 8.46 -6.51 -0.14
CA LYS A 84 7.38 -7.11 0.69
C LYS A 84 5.99 -6.88 0.10
N SER A 85 5.85 -5.88 -0.75
CA SER A 85 4.58 -5.47 -1.36
C SER A 85 4.47 -5.96 -2.81
N PHE A 86 5.53 -5.73 -3.59
CA PHE A 86 5.58 -5.97 -5.02
C PHE A 86 5.92 -7.43 -5.38
N ASP A 87 6.77 -8.12 -4.62
CA ASP A 87 7.12 -9.53 -4.89
C ASP A 87 6.13 -10.53 -4.26
N ASN A 88 5.00 -10.04 -3.74
CA ASN A 88 3.96 -10.91 -3.22
C ASN A 88 3.16 -11.51 -4.39
N GLU A 89 2.85 -12.80 -4.32
CA GLU A 89 1.98 -13.52 -5.27
C GLU A 89 0.63 -12.80 -5.53
N ASN A 90 0.20 -11.94 -4.60
CA ASN A 90 -1.07 -11.23 -4.66
C ASN A 90 -0.97 -9.76 -5.12
N PHE A 91 0.19 -9.28 -5.59
CA PHE A 91 0.33 -7.86 -6.00
C PHE A 91 -0.68 -7.46 -7.08
N THR A 92 -0.95 -8.34 -8.03
CA THR A 92 -1.96 -8.14 -9.10
C THR A 92 -3.39 -8.05 -8.58
N SER A 93 -3.66 -8.43 -7.32
CA SER A 93 -4.98 -8.27 -6.67
C SER A 93 -5.16 -6.94 -5.94
N LEU A 94 -4.13 -6.07 -5.91
CA LEU A 94 -4.22 -4.77 -5.28
C LEU A 94 -5.20 -3.86 -6.03
N GLN A 95 -6.03 -3.15 -5.29
CA GLN A 95 -6.88 -2.11 -5.85
C GLN A 95 -6.07 -0.85 -6.18
N LYS A 96 -6.59 -0.02 -7.09
CA LYS A 96 -5.97 1.24 -7.50
C LYS A 96 -5.67 2.15 -6.30
N ASP A 97 -6.57 2.21 -5.33
CA ASP A 97 -6.45 3.05 -4.13
C ASP A 97 -5.29 2.62 -3.22
N ALA A 98 -4.84 1.37 -3.35
CA ALA A 98 -3.63 0.87 -2.69
C ALA A 98 -2.38 1.15 -3.54
N LEU A 99 -2.48 0.95 -4.86
CA LEU A 99 -1.35 1.08 -5.79
C LEU A 99 -0.89 2.52 -5.98
N ILE A 100 -1.82 3.45 -6.19
CA ILE A 100 -1.53 4.85 -6.54
C ILE A 100 -0.72 5.56 -5.45
N PRO A 101 -1.11 5.52 -4.16
CA PRO A 101 -0.31 6.17 -3.10
C PRO A 101 1.12 5.63 -3.03
N LEU A 102 1.31 4.33 -3.28
CA LEU A 102 2.62 3.69 -3.27
C LEU A 102 3.53 4.21 -4.39
N ILE A 103 3.05 4.22 -5.63
CA ILE A 103 3.84 4.67 -6.79
C ILE A 103 4.04 6.19 -6.81
N LYS A 104 3.15 6.95 -6.17
CA LYS A 104 3.26 8.40 -6.00
C LYS A 104 4.39 8.81 -5.04
N SER A 105 4.70 7.98 -4.04
CA SER A 105 5.65 8.31 -2.98
C SER A 105 7.09 8.54 -3.47
N ASP A 106 7.68 9.70 -3.17
CA ASP A 106 9.08 10.01 -3.45
C ASP A 106 10.09 9.12 -2.71
N ASP A 107 9.65 8.46 -1.63
CA ASP A 107 10.49 7.64 -0.75
C ASP A 107 10.47 6.15 -1.14
N LEU A 108 9.76 5.76 -2.20
CA LEU A 108 9.71 4.38 -2.69
C LEU A 108 11.11 3.91 -3.13
N GLN A 109 11.65 2.92 -2.42
CA GLN A 109 13.01 2.37 -2.57
C GLN A 109 13.12 1.38 -3.73
N MET A 110 12.72 1.79 -4.94
CA MET A 110 12.72 0.96 -6.14
C MET A 110 13.17 1.76 -7.37
N GLN A 111 13.87 1.09 -8.30
CA GLN A 111 14.22 1.68 -9.60
C GLN A 111 12.96 1.91 -10.46
N GLU A 112 12.94 2.99 -11.23
CA GLU A 112 11.75 3.36 -12.04
C GLU A 112 11.35 2.27 -13.04
N VAL A 113 12.32 1.60 -13.67
CA VAL A 113 12.04 0.50 -14.62
C VAL A 113 11.29 -0.65 -13.94
N ASN A 114 11.66 -0.99 -12.70
CA ASN A 114 10.96 -2.03 -11.93
C ASN A 114 9.53 -1.59 -11.62
N ILE A 115 9.34 -0.34 -11.21
CA ILE A 115 8.00 0.21 -10.93
C ILE A 115 7.13 0.13 -12.19
N TRP A 116 7.66 0.53 -13.34
CA TRP A 116 7.00 0.40 -14.63
C TRP A 116 6.60 -1.05 -14.92
N ASN A 117 7.52 -2.00 -14.77
CA ASN A 117 7.27 -3.41 -15.02
C ASN A 117 6.17 -3.98 -14.11
N TYR A 118 6.15 -3.61 -12.82
CA TYR A 118 5.05 -4.00 -11.93
C TYR A 118 3.72 -3.38 -12.33
N ILE A 119 3.69 -2.11 -12.74
CA ILE A 119 2.44 -1.46 -13.17
C ILE A 119 1.90 -2.09 -14.46
N ILE A 120 2.77 -2.39 -15.42
CA ILE A 120 2.37 -3.11 -16.64
C ILE A 120 1.83 -4.50 -16.29
N HIS A 121 2.54 -5.26 -15.47
CA HIS A 121 2.10 -6.58 -15.01
C HIS A 121 0.74 -6.50 -14.28
N TRP A 122 0.56 -5.54 -13.38
CA TRP A 122 -0.70 -5.28 -12.71
C TRP A 122 -1.82 -4.94 -13.69
N GLY A 123 -1.55 -4.05 -14.66
CA GLY A 123 -2.51 -3.63 -15.67
C GLY A 123 -2.94 -4.77 -16.58
N ILE A 124 -2.02 -5.63 -17.00
CA ILE A 124 -2.34 -6.82 -17.78
C ILE A 124 -3.21 -7.79 -16.96
N ALA A 125 -2.87 -8.01 -15.68
CA ALA A 125 -3.65 -8.89 -14.82
C ALA A 125 -5.08 -8.39 -14.56
N GLN A 126 -5.35 -7.07 -14.64
CA GLN A 126 -6.72 -6.55 -14.58
C GLN A 126 -7.54 -6.81 -15.85
N ASN A 127 -6.89 -7.23 -16.94
CA ASN A 127 -7.51 -7.39 -18.26
C ASN A 127 -7.19 -8.79 -18.81
N PRO A 128 -7.86 -9.84 -18.29
CA PRO A 128 -7.54 -11.23 -18.61
C PRO A 128 -7.76 -11.61 -20.08
N ASP A 129 -8.50 -10.80 -20.84
CA ASP A 129 -8.74 -11.01 -22.27
C ASP A 129 -7.59 -10.52 -23.17
N LEU A 130 -6.55 -9.88 -22.59
CA LEU A 130 -5.39 -9.45 -23.36
C LEU A 130 -4.55 -10.64 -23.83
N PRO A 131 -4.04 -10.63 -25.07
CA PRO A 131 -3.10 -11.64 -25.53
C PRO A 131 -1.84 -11.66 -24.67
N SER A 132 -1.27 -12.86 -24.48
CA SER A 132 -0.04 -13.02 -23.69
C SER A 132 1.19 -12.45 -24.40
N ASP A 133 1.26 -12.59 -25.73
CA ASP A 133 2.33 -11.98 -26.54
C ASP A 133 1.93 -10.56 -26.94
N ILE A 134 2.84 -9.61 -26.74
CA ILE A 134 2.63 -8.21 -27.10
C ILE A 134 2.58 -8.01 -28.63
N ASP A 135 3.24 -8.88 -29.39
CA ASP A 135 3.25 -8.79 -30.87
C ASP A 135 1.85 -9.08 -31.45
N ASP A 136 0.99 -9.77 -30.71
CA ASP A 136 -0.41 -10.04 -31.06
C ASP A 136 -1.36 -8.89 -30.66
N TRP A 137 -0.86 -7.78 -30.11
CA TRP A 137 -1.72 -6.73 -29.59
C TRP A 137 -2.29 -5.83 -30.68
N SER A 138 -3.62 -5.78 -30.74
CA SER A 138 -4.33 -4.78 -31.52
C SER A 138 -4.29 -3.41 -30.83
N ASN A 139 -4.57 -2.34 -31.58
CA ASN A 139 -4.77 -1.00 -30.99
C ASN A 139 -5.85 -1.01 -29.88
N LYS A 140 -6.89 -1.86 -30.00
CA LYS A 140 -7.91 -2.00 -28.95
C LYS A 140 -7.29 -2.52 -27.65
N ASN A 141 -6.37 -3.48 -27.73
CA ASN A 141 -5.69 -4.06 -26.57
C ASN A 141 -4.86 -3.00 -25.83
N PHE A 142 -4.09 -2.19 -26.57
CA PHE A 142 -3.36 -1.06 -25.98
C PHE A 142 -4.28 -0.03 -25.33
N MET A 143 -5.42 0.30 -25.95
CA MET A 143 -6.38 1.25 -25.37
C MET A 143 -7.04 0.70 -24.10
N THR A 144 -7.33 -0.59 -24.04
CA THR A 144 -7.82 -1.27 -22.83
C THR A 144 -6.82 -1.14 -21.68
N LEU A 145 -5.54 -1.44 -21.94
CA LEU A 145 -4.47 -1.28 -20.94
C LEU A 145 -4.32 0.20 -20.54
N LYS A 146 -4.34 1.12 -21.51
CA LYS A 146 -4.27 2.56 -21.27
C LYS A 146 -5.36 3.04 -20.31
N THR A 147 -6.61 2.67 -20.56
CA THR A 147 -7.74 3.04 -19.69
C THR A 147 -7.56 2.49 -18.26
N THR A 148 -7.04 1.28 -18.14
CA THR A 148 -6.76 0.67 -16.83
C THR A 148 -5.69 1.44 -16.06
N LEU A 149 -4.61 1.81 -16.75
CA LEU A 149 -3.42 2.43 -16.16
C LEU A 149 -3.46 3.97 -16.13
N GLN A 150 -4.49 4.61 -16.66
CA GLN A 150 -4.53 6.06 -16.89
C GLN A 150 -4.21 6.91 -15.64
N GLU A 151 -4.58 6.44 -14.46
CA GLU A 151 -4.33 7.12 -13.18
C GLU A 151 -2.95 6.81 -12.61
N CYS A 152 -2.31 5.73 -13.05
CA CYS A 152 -0.97 5.33 -12.63
C CYS A 152 0.13 5.99 -13.49
N LEU A 153 -0.10 6.10 -14.80
CA LEU A 153 0.89 6.61 -15.77
C LEU A 153 1.47 7.98 -15.42
N PRO A 154 0.72 8.96 -14.85
CA PRO A 154 1.27 10.26 -14.47
C PRO A 154 2.30 10.21 -13.33
N TYR A 155 2.38 9.11 -12.57
CA TYR A 155 3.28 8.98 -11.42
C TYR A 155 4.60 8.26 -11.74
N ILE A 156 4.78 7.83 -12.99
CA ILE A 156 6.02 7.21 -13.47
C ILE A 156 7.04 8.27 -13.84
N ARG A 157 8.27 8.14 -13.34
CA ARG A 157 9.34 9.11 -13.61
C ARG A 157 10.12 8.67 -14.85
N TYR A 158 9.49 8.68 -16.02
CA TYR A 158 10.09 8.24 -17.30
C TYR A 158 11.46 8.88 -17.56
N PHE A 159 11.58 10.18 -17.27
CA PHE A 159 12.82 10.91 -17.45
C PHE A 159 13.93 10.51 -16.45
N GLN A 160 13.69 9.64 -15.48
CA GLN A 160 14.70 9.15 -14.54
C GLN A 160 15.12 7.70 -14.85
N MET A 161 14.55 7.08 -15.88
CA MET A 161 14.98 5.79 -16.41
C MET A 161 16.24 5.94 -17.29
N SER A 162 16.98 4.84 -17.49
CA SER A 162 18.06 4.81 -18.47
C SER A 162 17.49 4.74 -19.91
N SER A 163 18.33 5.03 -20.90
CA SER A 163 17.92 4.89 -22.31
C SER A 163 17.55 3.43 -22.63
N ASP A 164 18.33 2.49 -22.11
CA ASP A 164 18.13 1.05 -22.34
C ASP A 164 16.79 0.61 -21.72
N ASP A 165 16.50 1.04 -20.49
CA ASP A 165 15.20 0.76 -19.84
C ASP A 165 14.02 1.26 -20.67
N ILE A 166 14.12 2.47 -21.25
CA ILE A 166 13.06 3.04 -22.09
C ILE A 166 12.85 2.21 -23.35
N VAL A 167 13.92 1.83 -24.04
CA VAL A 167 13.85 1.07 -25.29
C VAL A 167 13.33 -0.35 -25.04
N GLU A 168 13.81 -1.02 -24.00
CA GLU A 168 13.47 -2.40 -23.73
C GLU A 168 12.10 -2.56 -23.06
N ASN A 169 11.73 -1.67 -22.14
CA ASN A 169 10.55 -1.87 -21.28
C ASN A 169 9.40 -0.91 -21.61
N VAL A 170 9.67 0.35 -21.96
CA VAL A 170 8.62 1.37 -22.16
C VAL A 170 8.16 1.44 -23.61
N GLN A 171 9.09 1.41 -24.57
CA GLN A 171 8.82 1.52 -25.99
C GLN A 171 7.82 0.47 -26.53
N PRO A 172 7.83 -0.81 -26.08
CA PRO A 172 6.84 -1.79 -26.54
C PRO A 172 5.40 -1.36 -26.25
N TYR A 173 5.19 -0.60 -25.18
CA TYR A 173 3.87 -0.09 -24.76
C TYR A 173 3.65 1.39 -25.10
N GLN A 174 4.46 2.01 -25.96
CA GLN A 174 4.38 3.44 -26.28
C GLN A 174 2.96 3.95 -26.63
N GLN A 175 2.09 3.08 -27.18
CA GLN A 175 0.72 3.41 -27.56
C GLN A 175 -0.17 3.79 -26.36
N ILE A 176 0.17 3.34 -25.14
CA ILE A 176 -0.60 3.69 -23.94
C ILE A 176 -0.25 5.09 -23.42
N LEU A 177 0.87 5.68 -23.87
CA LEU A 177 1.33 6.98 -23.44
C LEU A 177 0.67 8.10 -24.25
N GLU A 178 0.60 9.30 -23.67
CA GLU A 178 0.20 10.49 -24.42
C GLU A 178 1.23 10.81 -25.51
N LYS A 179 0.76 11.21 -26.70
CA LYS A 179 1.64 11.47 -27.85
C LYS A 179 2.73 12.49 -27.55
N ASN A 180 2.39 13.54 -26.79
CA ASN A 180 3.35 14.57 -26.38
C ASN A 180 4.38 14.03 -25.38
N LEU A 181 3.94 13.18 -24.44
CA LEU A 181 4.82 12.54 -23.47
C LEU A 181 5.84 11.63 -24.18
N TRP A 182 5.38 10.76 -25.08
CA TRP A 182 6.28 9.88 -25.83
C TRP A 182 7.27 10.66 -26.69
N LYS A 183 6.82 11.74 -27.34
CA LYS A 183 7.69 12.64 -28.13
C LYS A 183 8.78 13.28 -27.26
N ASP A 184 8.42 13.73 -26.06
CA ASP A 184 9.36 14.35 -25.13
C ASP A 184 10.36 13.35 -24.53
N ILE A 185 9.91 12.13 -24.19
CA ILE A 185 10.78 11.00 -23.78
C ILE A 185 11.76 10.69 -24.91
N SER A 186 11.25 10.43 -26.12
CA SER A 186 12.07 10.12 -27.29
C SER A 186 13.12 11.20 -27.54
N ARG A 187 12.74 12.48 -27.44
CA ARG A 187 13.66 13.61 -27.63
C ARG A 187 14.81 13.59 -26.64
N LYS A 188 14.54 13.30 -25.36
CA LYS A 188 15.56 13.25 -24.31
C LYS A 188 16.60 12.18 -24.62
N PHE A 189 16.18 10.98 -24.99
CA PHE A 189 17.08 9.84 -25.15
C PHE A 189 17.72 9.78 -26.55
N MET A 190 17.12 10.40 -27.57
CA MET A 190 17.66 10.48 -28.92
C MET A 190 18.55 11.72 -29.16
N GLY A 191 18.97 12.45 -28.12
CA GLY A 191 19.96 13.54 -28.20
C GLY A 191 19.49 14.82 -28.91
N SER A 192 18.19 14.97 -29.14
CA SER A 192 17.62 16.15 -29.82
C SER A 192 17.38 17.30 -28.82
N ASN A 193 18.44 17.81 -28.20
CA ASN A 193 18.41 18.85 -27.15
C ASN A 193 17.98 20.26 -27.62
N ARG A 194 17.43 20.41 -28.83
CA ARG A 194 17.12 21.72 -29.43
C ARG A 194 15.72 22.26 -29.11
N GLN A 195 14.85 21.47 -28.50
CA GLN A 195 13.45 21.86 -28.21
C GLN A 195 13.08 21.60 -26.75
N GLN A 196 12.27 22.51 -26.20
CA GLN A 196 11.81 22.46 -24.82
C GLN A 196 10.90 21.25 -24.58
N ILE A 197 11.16 20.52 -23.48
CA ILE A 197 10.24 19.49 -22.96
C ILE A 197 9.01 20.21 -22.41
N THR A 198 7.84 19.76 -22.85
CA THR A 198 6.54 20.33 -22.45
C THR A 198 5.83 19.50 -21.40
N SER A 199 6.20 18.22 -21.31
CA SER A 199 5.70 17.27 -20.33
C SER A 199 6.21 17.60 -18.93
N THR A 200 5.39 17.31 -17.91
CA THR A 200 5.81 17.42 -16.52
C THR A 200 6.94 16.43 -16.23
N ILE A 201 8.08 16.93 -15.74
CA ILE A 201 9.20 16.11 -15.32
C ILE A 201 9.15 15.94 -13.80
N LEU A 202 8.95 14.70 -13.34
CA LEU A 202 9.01 14.38 -11.93
C LEU A 202 10.47 14.29 -11.44
N PRO A 203 10.77 14.79 -10.23
CA PRO A 203 12.10 14.70 -9.64
C PRO A 203 12.46 13.24 -9.31
N PRO A 204 13.75 12.86 -9.27
CA PRO A 204 14.17 11.51 -8.90
C PRO A 204 13.72 11.12 -7.49
N ARG A 205 13.44 9.83 -7.28
CA ARG A 205 13.12 9.29 -5.94
C ARG A 205 14.33 9.32 -5.02
N LYS A 206 14.08 9.43 -3.72
CA LYS A 206 15.11 9.43 -2.67
C LYS A 206 15.53 8.00 -2.35
N ILE A 207 16.26 7.36 -3.26
CA ILE A 207 16.76 6.00 -3.04
C ILE A 207 17.93 6.06 -2.06
N LEU A 208 17.76 5.44 -0.90
CA LEU A 208 18.82 5.20 0.05
C LEU A 208 19.72 4.12 -0.55
N GLN A 209 20.94 4.50 -0.94
CA GLN A 209 21.95 3.50 -1.30
C GLN A 209 22.09 2.53 -0.13
N LYS A 210 21.92 1.22 -0.38
CA LYS A 210 22.20 0.18 0.60
C LYS A 210 23.70 0.22 0.90
N SER A 211 24.11 0.97 1.92
CA SER A 211 25.45 0.83 2.47
C SER A 211 25.66 -0.64 2.87
N PRO A 212 26.83 -1.25 2.61
CA PRO A 212 27.14 -2.58 3.11
C PRO A 212 26.90 -2.59 4.62
N LEU A 213 26.05 -3.51 5.09
CA LEU A 213 25.78 -3.67 6.52
C LEU A 213 27.13 -3.86 7.23
N PRO A 214 27.45 -3.08 8.27
CA PRO A 214 28.65 -3.34 9.06
C PRO A 214 28.57 -4.77 9.63
N PRO A 215 29.71 -5.47 9.78
CA PRO A 215 29.74 -6.81 10.37
C PRO A 215 28.96 -6.82 11.68
N ARG A 216 28.04 -7.78 11.83
CA ARG A 216 27.21 -7.93 13.03
C ARG A 216 28.12 -8.12 14.25
N VAL A 217 28.36 -7.06 15.00
CA VAL A 217 28.83 -7.17 16.39
C VAL A 217 27.63 -7.60 17.23
N PRO A 218 27.68 -8.72 17.95
CA PRO A 218 26.59 -9.13 18.84
C PRO A 218 26.32 -8.01 19.85
N PRO A 219 25.08 -7.51 19.96
CA PRO A 219 24.76 -6.55 21.00
C PRO A 219 24.97 -7.21 22.36
N LYS A 220 25.76 -6.57 23.24
CA LYS A 220 25.77 -6.91 24.66
C LYS A 220 24.33 -6.72 25.16
N TYR A 221 23.70 -7.81 25.59
CA TYR A 221 22.37 -7.80 26.19
C TYR A 221 22.33 -6.78 27.34
N ARG A 222 21.67 -5.63 27.13
CA ARG A 222 21.08 -4.86 28.22
C ARG A 222 19.63 -5.33 28.35
N LYS A 223 19.26 -5.75 29.56
CA LYS A 223 17.86 -6.00 29.92
C LYS A 223 17.04 -4.75 29.56
N PRO A 224 15.93 -4.87 28.82
CA PRO A 224 14.99 -3.77 28.67
C PRO A 224 14.38 -3.45 30.05
N GLU A 225 14.38 -2.17 30.42
CA GLU A 225 13.47 -1.70 31.47
C GLU A 225 12.02 -1.93 31.03
N PRO A 226 11.12 -2.36 31.92
CA PRO A 226 9.72 -2.51 31.59
C PRO A 226 9.14 -1.16 31.16
N PRO A 227 8.30 -1.12 30.11
CA PRO A 227 7.56 0.09 29.78
C PRO A 227 6.72 0.52 30.99
N GLN A 228 6.86 1.78 31.39
CA GLN A 228 5.99 2.36 32.41
C GLN A 228 4.56 2.36 31.89
N LEU A 229 3.69 1.65 32.61
CA LEU A 229 2.27 1.51 32.37
C LEU A 229 1.62 2.90 32.34
N LYS A 230 1.28 3.40 31.16
CA LYS A 230 0.29 4.48 31.06
C LYS A 230 -1.08 3.85 31.29
N GLU A 231 -1.89 4.51 32.11
CA GLU A 231 -3.17 4.01 32.63
C GLU A 231 -4.04 3.31 31.57
N PRO A 232 -4.73 2.21 31.93
CA PRO A 232 -5.64 1.54 31.01
C PRO A 232 -6.76 2.50 30.60
N PHE A 233 -6.90 2.72 29.30
CA PHE A 233 -7.99 3.52 28.76
C PHE A 233 -9.31 2.76 28.90
N SER A 234 -10.21 3.28 29.74
CA SER A 234 -11.63 2.88 29.76
C SER A 234 -12.41 3.73 28.77
N MET A 235 -12.80 3.16 27.62
CA MET A 235 -13.66 3.87 26.68
C MET A 235 -15.13 3.62 27.02
N ILE A 236 -15.94 4.67 27.19
CA ILE A 236 -17.36 4.55 27.51
C ILE A 236 -18.14 4.24 26.22
N ILE A 237 -18.49 2.98 26.02
CA ILE A 237 -19.35 2.52 24.94
C ILE A 237 -20.78 2.44 25.49
N ASN A 238 -21.79 3.00 24.79
CA ASN A 238 -23.19 2.89 25.23
C ASN A 238 -23.74 1.45 25.03
N GLU A 239 -24.83 1.10 25.72
CA GLU A 239 -25.40 -0.26 25.72
C GLU A 239 -25.76 -0.76 24.32
N SER A 240 -26.32 0.11 23.48
CA SER A 240 -26.72 -0.27 22.13
C SER A 240 -25.50 -0.59 21.25
N HIS A 241 -24.39 0.14 21.41
CA HIS A 241 -23.13 -0.13 20.72
C HIS A 241 -22.43 -1.38 21.29
N ALA A 242 -22.45 -1.57 22.61
CA ALA A 242 -21.83 -2.75 23.24
C ALA A 242 -22.51 -4.05 22.81
N VAL A 243 -23.84 -4.09 22.80
CA VAL A 243 -24.61 -5.26 22.32
C VAL A 243 -24.37 -5.51 20.83
N LYS A 244 -24.29 -4.45 20.03
CA LYS A 244 -23.98 -4.54 18.59
C LYS A 244 -22.57 -5.07 18.33
N LEU A 245 -21.56 -4.61 19.07
CA LEU A 245 -20.19 -5.11 19.00
C LEU A 245 -20.12 -6.58 19.41
N LEU A 246 -20.76 -6.96 20.53
CA LEU A 246 -20.86 -8.35 20.97
C LEU A 246 -21.56 -9.22 19.94
N HIS A 247 -22.68 -8.77 19.37
CA HIS A 247 -23.38 -9.51 18.33
C HIS A 247 -22.54 -9.66 17.05
N GLY A 248 -21.86 -8.59 16.62
CA GLY A 248 -20.94 -8.63 15.47
C GLY A 248 -19.77 -9.59 15.69
N LEU A 249 -19.14 -9.55 16.87
CA LEU A 249 -18.08 -10.46 17.28
C LEU A 249 -18.56 -11.91 17.33
N ILE A 250 -19.70 -12.17 17.97
CA ILE A 250 -20.30 -13.51 18.09
C ILE A 250 -20.65 -14.05 16.69
N SER A 251 -21.20 -13.21 15.80
CA SER A 251 -21.53 -13.59 14.43
C SER A 251 -20.28 -13.98 13.63
N LYS A 252 -19.20 -13.19 13.70
CA LYS A 252 -17.93 -13.50 13.01
C LYS A 252 -17.21 -14.71 13.61
N LEU A 253 -17.22 -14.89 14.93
CA LEU A 253 -16.62 -16.05 15.60
C LEU A 253 -17.35 -17.36 15.23
N ARG A 254 -18.66 -17.30 14.96
CA ARG A 254 -19.46 -18.45 14.52
C ARG A 254 -19.12 -18.95 13.10
N HIS A 255 -18.37 -18.16 12.32
CA HIS A 255 -17.90 -18.54 10.98
C HIS A 255 -16.43 -19.02 10.99
N ILE A 256 -15.74 -18.91 12.12
CA ILE A 256 -14.32 -19.32 12.28
C ILE A 256 -14.20 -20.67 13.02
N LEU A 257 -15.26 -21.12 13.70
CA LEU A 257 -15.41 -22.45 14.32
C LEU A 257 -16.28 -23.35 13.45
#